data_AF-W2QBS7-F1
#
_entry.id   AF-W2QBS7-F1
#
_cell.length_a   1.000
_cell.length_b   1.000
_cell.length_c   1.000
_cell.angle_alpha   90.00
_cell.angle_beta   90.00
_cell.angle_gamma   90.00
#
_symmetry.space_group_name_H-M   'P 1'
#
loop_
_entity.id
_entity.type
_entity.pdbx_description
1 polymer ?
#
loop_
_entity_poly.entity_id
_entity_poly.type
_entity_poly.pdbx_seq_one_letter_code
_entity_poly.pdbx_strand_id
1 'polypeptide(L)'
;MTGCVGCLDGWLCQIRAPSSREVPDVAAFFSGHYQMYGLNVQAICDSLCRFTGYCFDSPGKVGDSIAFKKWTLSDEIMELPPGYYCVGDNAYPLSDSLLVPYNKVELKKKQDSDFSFYLSQLRIRIEMAFGLLVNKWQIFKKPLVVDFKNVSKVIKTCMKLHNFCTNETLINADATVVHDRVSSAYHRLRECAYHAADNSMEDTDITGVELDNAARGRILRQIINDHIQDFNL
;
A
#
# COMPACT_ATOMS: atom_id res chain seq x y z
N MET A 1 14.33 -8.69 -6.79
CA MET A 1 13.64 -8.18 -7.99
C MET A 1 13.40 -6.69 -7.78
N THR A 2 13.68 -5.88 -8.78
CA THR A 2 13.34 -4.45 -8.83
C THR A 2 12.12 -4.28 -9.74
N GLY A 3 11.19 -3.37 -9.43
CA GLY A 3 10.00 -3.12 -10.27
C GLY A 3 8.65 -3.46 -9.63
N CYS A 4 8.63 -4.03 -8.41
CA CYS A 4 7.37 -4.21 -7.69
C CYS A 4 6.76 -2.84 -7.34
N VAL A 5 5.58 -2.54 -7.88
CA VAL A 5 4.86 -1.28 -7.63
C VAL A 5 3.80 -1.40 -6.54
N GLY A 6 3.36 -2.62 -6.22
CA GLY A 6 2.41 -2.86 -5.15
C GLY A 6 2.08 -4.32 -4.92
N CYS A 7 1.49 -4.59 -3.75
CA CYS A 7 0.95 -5.90 -3.39
C CYS A 7 -0.58 -5.80 -3.35
N LEU A 8 -1.25 -6.70 -4.05
CA LEU A 8 -2.69 -6.77 -4.22
C LEU A 8 -3.26 -7.91 -3.39
N ASP A 9 -4.32 -7.63 -2.63
CA ASP A 9 -5.06 -8.67 -1.92
C ASP A 9 -6.52 -8.29 -1.66
N GLY A 10 -7.31 -9.31 -1.34
CA GLY A 10 -8.71 -9.20 -0.99
C GLY A 10 -8.89 -9.14 0.52
N TRP A 11 -9.83 -8.31 0.96
CA TRP A 11 -10.27 -8.25 2.35
C TRP A 11 -11.80 -8.26 2.40
N LEU A 12 -12.37 -9.23 3.11
CA LEU A 12 -13.80 -9.23 3.39
C LEU A 12 -14.11 -8.28 4.55
N CYS A 13 -14.62 -7.09 4.23
CA CYS A 13 -15.11 -6.17 5.24
C CYS A 13 -16.48 -6.63 5.76
N GLN A 14 -16.56 -6.98 7.05
CA GLN A 14 -17.80 -7.46 7.65
C GLN A 14 -18.84 -6.33 7.74
N ILE A 15 -20.06 -6.61 7.26
CA ILE A 15 -21.18 -5.66 7.29
C ILE A 15 -22.39 -6.29 7.99
N ARG A 16 -23.32 -5.46 8.45
CA ARG A 16 -24.66 -5.98 8.75
C ARG A 16 -25.29 -6.55 7.48
N ALA A 17 -26.22 -7.49 7.62
CA ALA A 17 -27.02 -7.94 6.49
C ALA A 17 -27.69 -6.72 5.83
N PRO A 18 -27.46 -6.47 4.53
CA PRO A 18 -28.16 -5.41 3.84
C PRO A 18 -29.65 -5.77 3.72
N SER A 19 -30.52 -4.77 3.72
CA SER A 19 -31.95 -5.01 3.51
C SER A 19 -32.27 -5.10 2.02
N SER A 20 -33.40 -5.73 1.67
CA SER A 20 -33.89 -5.78 0.28
C SER A 20 -34.23 -4.40 -0.31
N ARG A 21 -34.27 -3.34 0.51
CA ARG A 21 -34.42 -1.95 0.05
C ARG A 21 -33.09 -1.31 -0.34
N GLU A 22 -31.98 -1.85 0.16
CA GLU A 22 -30.64 -1.31 -0.08
C GLU A 22 -29.93 -1.99 -1.24
N VAL A 23 -30.17 -3.30 -1.42
CA VAL A 23 -29.55 -4.10 -2.48
C VAL A 23 -30.57 -5.06 -3.08
N PRO A 24 -30.48 -5.34 -4.40
CA PRO A 24 -31.42 -6.25 -5.08
C PRO A 24 -31.22 -7.71 -4.67
N ASP A 25 -29.98 -8.13 -4.41
CA ASP A 25 -29.64 -9.50 -3.98
C ASP A 25 -28.86 -9.46 -2.67
N VAL A 26 -29.56 -9.67 -1.55
CA VAL A 26 -28.96 -9.74 -0.20
C VAL A 26 -28.07 -10.97 -0.04
N ALA A 27 -28.43 -12.09 -0.68
CA ALA A 27 -27.70 -13.35 -0.57
C ALA A 27 -26.33 -13.28 -1.25
N ALA A 28 -26.16 -12.42 -2.26
CA ALA A 28 -24.86 -12.14 -2.86
C ALA A 28 -23.82 -11.62 -1.85
N PHE A 29 -24.24 -10.96 -0.77
CA PHE A 29 -23.34 -10.42 0.24
C PHE A 29 -22.95 -11.43 1.32
N PHE A 30 -23.62 -12.58 1.39
CA PHE A 30 -23.28 -13.62 2.34
C PHE A 30 -22.12 -14.48 1.80
N SER A 31 -20.98 -14.43 2.48
CA SER A 31 -19.84 -15.27 2.15
C SER A 31 -19.96 -16.64 2.83
N GLY A 32 -20.09 -17.69 2.04
CA GLY A 32 -20.10 -19.06 2.56
C GLY A 32 -18.75 -19.50 3.15
N HIS A 33 -17.64 -18.92 2.71
CA HIS A 33 -16.33 -19.24 3.27
C HIS A 33 -16.15 -18.65 4.68
N TYR A 34 -16.51 -17.38 4.86
CA TYR A 34 -16.36 -16.68 6.13
C TYR A 34 -17.60 -16.76 7.04
N GLN A 35 -18.70 -17.36 6.58
CA GLN A 35 -19.97 -17.50 7.30
C GLN A 35 -20.52 -16.16 7.82
N MET A 36 -20.38 -15.09 7.03
CA MET A 36 -20.81 -13.75 7.40
C MET A 36 -21.21 -12.91 6.18
N TYR A 37 -22.00 -11.88 6.42
CA TYR A 37 -22.25 -10.83 5.43
C TYR A 37 -21.03 -9.91 5.33
N GLY A 38 -20.59 -9.66 4.10
CA GLY A 38 -19.41 -8.85 3.86
C GLY A 38 -19.42 -8.17 2.51
N LEU A 39 -18.61 -7.13 2.41
CA LEU A 39 -18.23 -6.50 1.15
C LEU A 39 -16.82 -6.96 0.80
N ASN A 40 -16.62 -7.50 -0.40
CA ASN A 40 -15.29 -7.87 -0.86
C ASN A 40 -14.56 -6.58 -1.29
N VAL A 41 -13.53 -6.23 -0.53
CA VAL A 41 -12.66 -5.10 -0.77
C VAL A 41 -11.38 -5.61 -1.43
N GLN A 42 -11.08 -5.13 -2.63
CA GLN A 42 -9.78 -5.35 -3.26
C GLN A 42 -8.92 -4.14 -2.99
N ALA A 43 -7.64 -4.31 -2.66
CA ALA A 43 -6.74 -3.17 -2.53
C ALA A 43 -5.31 -3.50 -2.93
N ILE A 44 -4.58 -2.46 -3.33
CA ILE A 44 -3.15 -2.48 -3.55
C ILE A 44 -2.49 -1.63 -2.46
N CYS A 45 -1.36 -2.10 -1.92
CA CYS A 45 -0.51 -1.28 -1.08
C CYS A 45 0.93 -1.21 -1.61
N ASP A 46 1.59 -0.10 -1.27
CA ASP A 46 3.03 0.03 -1.47
C ASP A 46 3.85 -0.59 -0.32
N SER A 47 5.18 -0.48 -0.41
CA SER A 47 6.12 -1.00 0.60
C SER A 47 6.00 -0.32 1.98
N LEU A 48 5.35 0.85 2.04
CA LEU A 48 5.10 1.62 3.26
C LEU A 48 3.72 1.31 3.86
N CYS A 49 3.04 0.28 3.35
CA CYS A 49 1.70 -0.12 3.76
C CYS A 49 0.66 0.99 3.52
N ARG A 50 0.86 1.85 2.52
CA ARG A 50 -0.14 2.85 2.08
C ARG A 50 -0.97 2.24 0.97
N PHE A 51 -2.29 2.44 1.03
CA PHE A 51 -3.21 1.99 -0.01
C PHE A 51 -3.07 2.88 -1.25
N THR A 52 -2.74 2.29 -2.40
CA THR A 52 -2.53 3.01 -3.67
C THR A 52 -3.64 2.77 -4.68
N GLY A 53 -4.42 1.68 -4.49
CA GLY A 53 -5.61 1.40 -5.27
C GLY A 53 -6.61 0.59 -4.44
N TYR A 54 -7.91 0.72 -4.73
CA TYR A 54 -8.95 -0.09 -4.10
C TYR A 54 -10.18 -0.25 -5.00
N CYS A 55 -10.96 -1.30 -4.74
CA CYS A 55 -12.28 -1.55 -5.31
C CYS A 55 -13.24 -2.08 -4.25
N PHE A 56 -14.51 -1.64 -4.31
CA PHE A 56 -15.56 -1.97 -3.35
C PHE A 56 -16.81 -2.56 -4.02
N ASP A 57 -16.70 -2.96 -5.30
CA ASP A 57 -17.88 -3.23 -6.14
C ASP A 57 -18.34 -4.70 -6.09
N SER A 58 -17.64 -5.53 -5.32
CA SER A 58 -17.93 -6.95 -5.25
C SER A 58 -18.56 -7.34 -3.91
N PRO A 59 -19.69 -8.08 -3.93
CA PRO A 59 -20.33 -8.54 -2.71
C PRO A 59 -19.56 -9.75 -2.14
N GLY A 60 -19.73 -10.03 -0.85
CA GLY A 60 -18.89 -10.98 -0.10
C GLY A 60 -18.91 -12.45 -0.57
N LYS A 61 -19.90 -12.86 -1.39
CA LYS A 61 -19.91 -14.18 -2.02
C LYS A 61 -18.94 -14.30 -3.20
N VAL A 62 -18.58 -13.16 -3.81
CA VAL A 62 -17.69 -13.12 -4.98
C VAL A 62 -16.25 -13.30 -4.52
N GLY A 63 -15.57 -14.30 -5.08
CA GLY A 63 -14.15 -14.55 -4.83
C GLY A 63 -13.24 -13.52 -5.52
N ASP A 64 -12.00 -13.44 -5.04
CA ASP A 64 -11.07 -12.37 -5.38
C ASP A 64 -10.73 -12.30 -6.87
N SER A 65 -10.60 -13.45 -7.54
CA SER A 65 -10.35 -13.53 -8.98
C SER A 65 -11.42 -12.82 -9.83
N ILE A 66 -12.69 -12.93 -9.43
CA ILE A 66 -13.82 -12.31 -10.12
C ILE A 66 -13.95 -10.85 -9.66
N ALA A 67 -13.71 -10.57 -8.38
CA ALA A 67 -13.74 -9.21 -7.86
C ALA A 67 -12.69 -8.32 -8.54
N PHE A 68 -11.48 -8.85 -8.74
CA PHE A 68 -10.41 -8.21 -9.50
C PHE A 68 -10.83 -7.92 -10.94
N LYS A 69 -11.35 -8.90 -11.68
CA LYS A 69 -11.80 -8.70 -13.07
C LYS A 69 -12.93 -7.69 -13.24
N LYS A 70 -13.69 -7.41 -12.17
CA LYS A 70 -14.74 -6.38 -12.17
C LYS A 70 -14.19 -4.99 -11.84
N TRP A 71 -12.99 -4.91 -11.30
CA TRP A 71 -12.37 -3.65 -10.96
C TRP A 71 -11.98 -2.91 -12.24
N THR A 72 -12.42 -1.67 -12.40
CA THR A 72 -12.06 -0.83 -13.54
C THR A 72 -10.55 -0.72 -13.79
N LEU A 73 -9.73 -0.82 -12.74
CA LEU A 73 -8.26 -0.75 -12.87
C LEU A 73 -7.63 -2.12 -13.21
N SER A 74 -8.40 -3.19 -13.42
CA SER A 74 -7.84 -4.52 -13.67
C SER A 74 -6.94 -4.54 -14.90
N ASP A 75 -7.38 -3.89 -15.98
CA ASP A 75 -6.64 -3.90 -17.25
C ASP A 75 -5.34 -3.10 -17.12
N GLU A 76 -5.39 -1.95 -16.45
CA GLU A 76 -4.21 -1.13 -16.14
C GLU A 76 -3.19 -1.86 -15.25
N ILE A 77 -3.67 -2.66 -14.28
CA ILE A 77 -2.81 -3.49 -13.43
C ILE A 77 -2.19 -4.65 -14.23
N MET A 78 -2.90 -5.17 -15.22
CA MET A 78 -2.44 -6.27 -16.07
C MET A 78 -1.52 -5.81 -17.20
N GLU A 79 -1.52 -4.52 -17.53
CA GLU A 79 -0.75 -3.89 -18.61
C GLU A 79 0.21 -2.80 -18.10
N LEU A 80 0.87 -3.04 -16.97
CA LEU A 80 1.88 -2.12 -16.44
C LEU A 80 3.06 -1.98 -17.43
N PRO A 81 3.74 -0.81 -17.43
CA PRO A 81 4.90 -0.62 -18.30
C PRO A 81 5.98 -1.69 -18.06
N PRO A 82 6.73 -2.10 -19.10
CA PRO A 82 7.73 -3.15 -18.98
C PRO A 82 8.72 -2.92 -17.82
N GLY A 83 8.92 -3.96 -17.02
CA GLY A 83 9.78 -3.91 -15.84
C GLY A 83 9.07 -3.52 -14.55
N TYR A 84 7.76 -3.20 -14.60
CA TYR A 84 6.93 -3.00 -13.41
C TYR A 84 5.91 -4.12 -13.26
N TYR A 85 5.62 -4.49 -12.01
CA TYR A 85 4.65 -5.54 -11.71
C TYR A 85 4.02 -5.36 -10.32
N CYS A 86 2.82 -5.90 -10.14
CA CYS A 86 2.14 -6.11 -8.88
C CYS A 86 2.28 -7.58 -8.45
N VAL A 87 2.09 -7.83 -7.15
CA VAL A 87 2.08 -9.19 -6.60
C VAL A 87 0.71 -9.50 -6.01
N GLY A 88 0.10 -10.63 -6.39
CA GLY A 88 -1.18 -11.10 -5.88
C GLY A 88 -1.09 -12.48 -5.23
N ASP A 89 -2.20 -12.92 -4.63
CA ASP A 89 -2.42 -14.31 -4.25
C ASP A 89 -2.67 -15.26 -5.44
N ASN A 90 -2.77 -16.57 -5.18
CA ASN A 90 -3.02 -17.58 -6.23
C ASN A 90 -4.42 -17.51 -6.85
N ALA A 91 -5.35 -16.74 -6.29
CA ALA A 91 -6.67 -16.55 -6.88
C ALA A 91 -6.62 -15.55 -8.05
N TYR A 92 -5.65 -14.64 -8.10
CA TYR A 92 -5.54 -13.68 -9.20
C TYR A 92 -5.00 -14.30 -10.50
N PRO A 93 -5.37 -13.72 -11.66
CA PRO A 93 -4.78 -14.15 -12.93
C PRO A 93 -3.29 -13.80 -13.00
N LEU A 94 -2.48 -14.74 -13.48
CA LEU A 94 -1.07 -14.51 -13.77
C LEU A 94 -0.92 -13.66 -15.06
N SER A 95 -0.06 -12.64 -15.01
CA SER A 95 0.42 -11.90 -16.19
C SER A 95 1.84 -11.39 -15.96
N ASP A 96 2.45 -10.81 -16.99
CA ASP A 96 3.76 -10.16 -16.86
C ASP A 96 3.74 -8.98 -15.88
N SER A 97 2.56 -8.39 -15.66
CA SER A 97 2.32 -7.26 -14.76
C SER A 97 1.73 -7.67 -13.40
N LEU A 98 1.22 -8.91 -13.25
CA LEU A 98 0.65 -9.42 -12.00
C LEU A 98 1.21 -10.81 -11.69
N LEU A 99 2.16 -10.85 -10.78
CA LEU A 99 2.83 -12.09 -10.37
C LEU A 99 2.08 -12.76 -9.23
N VAL A 100 1.84 -14.06 -9.37
CA VAL A 100 1.19 -14.90 -8.37
C VAL A 100 2.08 -16.11 -8.02
N PRO A 101 2.02 -16.64 -6.79
CA PRO A 101 2.79 -17.82 -6.42
C PRO A 101 2.43 -19.05 -7.26
N TYR A 102 3.38 -19.96 -7.41
CA TYR A 102 3.11 -21.23 -8.08
C TYR A 102 2.12 -22.07 -7.27
N ASN A 103 1.31 -22.86 -7.98
CA ASN A 103 0.46 -23.83 -7.31
C ASN A 103 1.31 -24.99 -6.76
N LYS A 104 0.85 -25.64 -5.69
CA LYS A 104 1.58 -26.77 -5.07
C LYS A 104 1.88 -27.91 -6.06
N VAL A 105 1.07 -28.06 -7.10
CA VAL A 105 1.24 -29.06 -8.17
C VAL A 105 2.34 -28.66 -9.17
N GLU A 106 2.66 -27.38 -9.25
CA GLU A 106 3.63 -26.78 -10.18
C GLU A 106 5.03 -26.64 -9.58
N LEU A 107 5.17 -26.82 -8.26
CA LEU A 107 6.44 -26.82 -7.53
C LEU A 107 7.30 -28.05 -7.92
N LYS A 108 7.90 -28.00 -9.10
CA LYS A 108 8.74 -29.08 -9.64
C LYS A 108 10.22 -28.83 -9.36
N LYS A 109 10.62 -27.57 -9.20
CA LYS A 109 12.01 -27.17 -8.96
C LYS A 109 12.12 -26.34 -7.69
N LYS A 110 13.32 -26.38 -7.07
CA LYS A 110 13.64 -25.54 -5.91
C LYS A 110 13.46 -24.04 -6.19
N GLN A 111 13.78 -23.61 -7.41
CA GLN A 111 13.63 -22.21 -7.84
C GLN A 111 12.17 -21.73 -7.78
N ASP A 112 11.21 -22.60 -8.09
CA ASP A 112 9.77 -22.29 -8.05
C ASP A 112 9.31 -22.05 -6.60
N SER A 113 9.88 -22.83 -5.67
CA SER A 113 9.67 -22.67 -4.23
C SER A 113 10.31 -21.38 -3.70
N ASP A 114 11.54 -21.08 -4.09
CA ASP A 114 12.25 -19.86 -3.68
C ASP A 114 11.50 -18.61 -4.17
N PHE A 115 10.98 -18.64 -5.41
CA PHE A 115 10.13 -17.59 -5.98
C PHE A 115 8.82 -17.41 -5.20
N SER A 116 8.08 -18.49 -4.97
CA SER A 116 6.81 -18.45 -4.23
C SER A 116 7.00 -17.97 -2.79
N PHE A 117 8.11 -18.35 -2.16
CA PHE A 117 8.50 -17.87 -0.84
C PHE A 117 8.76 -16.35 -0.87
N TYR A 118 9.51 -15.86 -1.86
CA TYR A 118 9.77 -14.43 -2.01
C TYR A 118 8.48 -13.63 -2.26
N LEU A 119 7.57 -14.09 -3.13
CA LEU A 119 6.27 -13.45 -3.33
C LEU A 119 5.44 -13.42 -2.05
N SER A 120 5.45 -14.50 -1.27
CA SER A 120 4.77 -14.54 0.03
C SER A 120 5.33 -13.47 0.97
N GLN A 121 6.64 -13.21 0.97
CA GLN A 121 7.24 -12.13 1.77
C GLN A 121 6.78 -10.74 1.33
N LEU A 122 6.60 -10.52 0.02
CA LEU A 122 6.08 -9.24 -0.48
C LEU A 122 4.63 -9.04 -0.04
N ARG A 123 3.79 -10.08 -0.14
CA ARG A 123 2.37 -10.04 0.27
C ARG A 123 2.14 -9.72 1.73
N ILE A 124 3.10 -10.00 2.62
CA ILE A 124 3.04 -9.57 4.02
C ILE A 124 2.71 -8.07 4.11
N ARG A 125 3.14 -7.24 3.14
CA ARG A 125 2.85 -5.79 3.15
C ARG A 125 1.37 -5.46 3.06
N ILE A 126 0.61 -6.13 2.20
CA ILE A 126 -0.82 -5.86 2.04
C ILE A 126 -1.62 -6.44 3.20
N GLU A 127 -1.24 -7.60 3.70
CA GLU A 127 -1.79 -8.17 4.94
C GLU A 127 -1.54 -7.24 6.14
N MET A 128 -0.32 -6.70 6.26
CA MET A 128 0.02 -5.70 7.27
C MET A 128 -0.78 -4.41 7.09
N ALA A 129 -0.98 -3.92 5.87
CA ALA A 129 -1.77 -2.73 5.61
C ALA A 129 -3.22 -2.89 6.09
N PHE A 130 -3.87 -4.01 5.76
CA PHE A 130 -5.20 -4.34 6.28
C PHE A 130 -5.20 -4.51 7.80
N GLY A 131 -4.20 -5.20 8.36
CA GLY A 131 -4.04 -5.36 9.81
C GLY A 131 -3.91 -4.03 10.54
N LEU A 132 -3.12 -3.09 10.01
CA LEU A 132 -2.98 -1.74 10.54
C LEU A 132 -4.29 -0.95 10.42
N LEU A 133 -4.99 -1.06 9.30
CA LEU A 133 -6.28 -0.41 9.08
C LEU A 133 -7.32 -0.87 10.12
N VAL A 134 -7.50 -2.18 10.28
CA VAL A 134 -8.47 -2.77 11.22
C VAL A 134 -8.09 -2.51 12.69
N ASN A 135 -6.79 -2.55 13.01
CA ASN A 135 -6.33 -2.25 14.37
C ASN A 135 -6.33 -0.76 14.71
N LYS A 136 -6.17 0.14 13.74
CA LYS A 136 -6.32 1.57 13.99
C LYS A 136 -7.78 1.95 14.09
N TRP A 137 -8.58 1.52 13.12
CA TRP A 137 -10.00 1.80 13.03
C TRP A 137 -10.80 0.62 13.55
N GLN A 138 -10.93 0.56 14.88
CA GLN A 138 -11.63 -0.52 15.60
C GLN A 138 -13.07 -0.77 15.12
N ILE A 139 -13.66 0.17 14.37
CA ILE A 139 -14.97 0.03 13.71
C ILE A 139 -15.04 -1.21 12.80
N PHE A 140 -13.91 -1.66 12.23
CA PHE A 140 -13.87 -2.84 11.34
C PHE A 140 -13.72 -4.16 12.09
N LYS A 141 -13.53 -4.15 13.41
CA LYS A 141 -13.49 -5.38 14.23
C LYS A 141 -14.88 -5.96 14.51
N LYS A 142 -15.93 -5.22 14.18
CA LYS A 142 -17.32 -5.62 14.28
C LYS A 142 -18.01 -5.36 12.93
N PRO A 143 -19.15 -6.00 12.66
CA PRO A 143 -19.94 -5.69 11.48
C PRO A 143 -20.23 -4.19 11.41
N LEU A 144 -19.98 -3.57 10.25
CA LEU A 144 -20.36 -2.17 10.04
C LEU A 144 -21.89 -2.04 10.05
N VAL A 145 -22.40 -1.27 11.01
CA VAL A 145 -23.83 -0.96 11.16
C VAL A 145 -24.11 0.43 10.60
N VAL A 146 -24.05 0.56 9.29
CA VAL A 146 -24.40 1.77 8.53
C VAL A 146 -25.31 1.40 7.37
N ASP A 147 -25.95 2.39 6.74
CA ASP A 147 -26.61 2.18 5.46
C ASP A 147 -25.61 1.67 4.42
N PHE A 148 -26.03 0.72 3.58
CA PHE A 148 -25.17 0.08 2.59
C PHE A 148 -24.45 1.10 1.68
N LYS A 149 -25.17 2.15 1.26
CA LYS A 149 -24.63 3.28 0.47
C LYS A 149 -23.45 4.02 1.11
N ASN A 150 -23.27 3.87 2.42
CA ASN A 150 -22.21 4.53 3.20
C ASN A 150 -21.06 3.57 3.55
N VAL A 151 -21.22 2.25 3.37
CA VAL A 151 -20.17 1.26 3.68
C VAL A 151 -18.88 1.60 2.92
N SER A 152 -18.95 1.73 1.60
CA SER A 152 -17.77 2.06 0.77
C SER A 152 -17.17 3.42 1.13
N LYS A 153 -18.00 4.39 1.54
CA LYS A 153 -17.53 5.72 1.98
C LYS A 153 -16.73 5.63 3.28
N VAL A 154 -17.20 4.83 4.24
CA VAL A 154 -16.50 4.61 5.51
C VAL A 154 -15.16 3.94 5.25
N ILE A 155 -15.14 2.85 4.46
CA ILE A 155 -13.91 2.12 4.11
C ILE A 155 -12.91 3.06 3.42
N LYS A 156 -13.34 3.77 2.36
CA LYS A 156 -12.53 4.75 1.62
C LYS A 156 -11.96 5.82 2.54
N THR A 157 -12.77 6.37 3.44
CA THR A 157 -12.34 7.42 4.37
C THR A 157 -11.27 6.89 5.33
N CYS A 158 -11.46 5.72 5.91
CA CYS A 158 -10.47 5.11 6.80
C CYS A 158 -9.17 4.75 6.07
N MET A 159 -9.22 4.29 4.82
CA MET A 159 -8.03 4.05 4.00
C MET A 159 -7.27 5.36 3.71
N LYS A 160 -7.98 6.44 3.33
CA LYS A 160 -7.38 7.77 3.14
C LYS A 160 -6.73 8.30 4.43
N LEU A 161 -7.43 8.22 5.56
CA LEU A 161 -6.90 8.65 6.86
C LEU A 161 -5.72 7.79 7.32
N HIS A 162 -5.73 6.47 7.04
CA HIS A 162 -4.60 5.60 7.29
C HIS A 162 -3.36 6.08 6.53
N ASN A 163 -3.49 6.35 5.23
CA ASN A 163 -2.40 6.87 4.41
C ASN A 163 -1.89 8.21 4.94
N PHE A 164 -2.78 9.11 5.33
CA PHE A 164 -2.41 10.40 5.94
C PHE A 164 -1.56 10.17 7.20
N CYS A 165 -2.05 9.39 8.17
CA CYS A 165 -1.29 9.09 9.38
C CYS A 165 0.05 8.41 9.09
N THR A 166 0.11 7.49 8.12
CA THR A 166 1.35 6.84 7.73
C THR A 166 2.36 7.85 7.19
N ASN A 167 1.93 8.78 6.33
CA ASN A 167 2.79 9.83 5.81
C ASN A 167 3.30 10.76 6.93
N GLU A 168 2.42 11.18 7.86
CA GLU A 168 2.82 12.01 9.00
C GLU A 168 3.84 11.30 9.90
N THR A 169 3.66 10.01 10.18
CA THR A 169 4.64 9.23 10.96
C THR A 169 5.98 9.16 10.26
N LEU A 170 6.01 8.99 8.94
CA LEU A 170 7.25 8.96 8.16
C LEU A 170 7.96 10.31 8.16
N ILE A 171 7.23 11.41 7.98
CA ILE A 171 7.79 12.77 8.05
C ILE A 171 8.39 13.03 9.44
N ASN A 172 7.68 12.65 10.49
CA ASN A 172 8.16 12.83 11.86
C ASN A 172 9.38 11.94 12.17
N ALA A 173 9.41 10.72 11.64
CA ALA A 173 10.58 9.85 11.76
C ALA A 173 11.80 10.44 11.04
N ASP A 174 11.64 10.95 9.82
CA ASP A 174 12.71 11.62 9.07
C ASP A 174 13.20 12.88 9.81
N ALA A 175 12.27 13.69 10.34
CA ALA A 175 12.63 14.87 11.14
C ALA A 175 13.41 14.49 12.41
N THR A 176 13.04 13.39 13.06
CA THR A 176 13.73 12.88 14.26
C THR A 176 15.12 12.38 13.92
N VAL A 177 15.27 11.64 12.80
CA VAL A 177 16.58 11.18 12.31
C VAL A 177 17.48 12.35 11.92
N VAL A 178 16.92 13.39 11.28
CA VAL A 178 17.66 14.62 10.96
C VAL A 178 18.08 15.32 12.25
N HIS A 179 17.18 15.47 13.23
CA HIS A 179 17.49 16.08 14.51
C HIS A 179 18.58 15.31 15.26
N ASP A 180 18.52 13.98 15.31
CA ASP A 180 19.53 13.14 15.96
C ASP A 180 20.88 13.20 15.24
N ARG A 181 20.88 13.27 13.89
CA ARG A 181 22.11 13.47 13.11
C ARG A 181 22.72 14.85 13.36
N VAL A 182 21.91 15.90 13.41
CA VAL A 182 22.33 17.28 13.69
C VAL A 182 22.85 17.37 15.12
N SER A 183 22.12 16.86 16.11
CA SER A 183 22.53 16.81 17.52
C SER A 183 23.83 16.02 17.71
N SER A 184 23.96 14.86 17.07
CA SER A 184 25.19 14.07 17.08
C SER A 184 26.35 14.75 16.33
N ALA A 185 26.07 15.55 15.30
CA ALA A 185 27.08 16.37 14.64
C ALA A 185 27.55 17.51 15.56
N TYR A 186 26.62 18.22 16.22
CA TYR A 186 26.91 19.24 17.23
C TYR A 186 27.78 18.70 18.37
N HIS A 187 27.44 17.53 18.92
CA HIS A 187 28.24 16.91 19.99
C HIS A 187 29.60 16.37 19.55
N ARG A 188 29.85 16.23 18.24
CA ARG A 188 31.16 15.83 17.69
C ARG A 188 32.01 17.02 17.27
N LEU A 189 31.47 18.23 17.29
CA LEU A 189 32.30 19.43 17.16
C LEU A 189 33.20 19.50 18.40
N ARG A 190 34.51 19.61 18.18
CA ARG A 190 35.43 19.98 19.26
C ARG A 190 34.92 21.30 19.86
N GLU A 191 34.85 21.38 21.19
CA GLU A 191 34.63 22.64 21.88
C GLU A 191 35.59 23.66 21.27
N CYS A 192 35.02 24.66 20.60
CA CYS A 192 35.81 25.70 19.96
C CYS A 192 36.49 26.48 21.09
N ALA A 193 37.77 26.19 21.32
CA ALA A 193 38.63 27.08 22.08
C ALA A 193 38.65 28.42 21.32
N TYR A 194 38.10 29.45 21.95
CA TYR A 194 38.17 30.81 21.43
C TYR A 194 39.64 31.20 21.25
N HIS A 195 40.10 31.24 20.01
CA HIS A 195 41.33 31.92 19.63
C HIS A 195 40.94 33.28 19.07
N ALA A 196 41.13 34.31 19.89
CA ALA A 196 40.93 35.70 19.49
C ALA A 196 42.11 36.13 18.62
N ALA A 197 41.98 35.98 17.30
CA ALA A 197 42.59 36.81 16.25
C ALA A 197 42.47 36.10 14.90
N ASP A 198 41.65 36.63 14.00
CA ASP A 198 42.10 37.25 12.75
C ASP A 198 40.90 37.48 11.82
N ASN A 199 40.55 38.75 11.66
CA ASN A 199 39.62 39.22 10.64
C ASN A 199 40.37 39.31 9.31
N SER A 200 40.26 38.29 8.47
CA SER A 200 40.51 38.40 7.05
C SER A 200 39.48 37.57 6.28
N MET A 201 38.63 38.28 5.53
CA MET A 201 37.73 37.69 4.52
C MET A 201 38.57 37.00 3.44
N GLU A 202 38.30 35.72 3.20
CA GLU A 202 38.60 35.06 1.93
C GLU A 202 37.40 34.23 1.50
N ASP A 203 36.85 34.59 0.34
CA ASP A 203 35.88 33.82 -0.43
C ASP A 203 36.51 32.50 -0.89
N THR A 204 35.85 31.37 -0.63
CA THR A 204 36.06 30.15 -1.41
C THR A 204 34.75 29.42 -1.66
N ASP A 205 34.52 29.16 -2.96
CA ASP A 205 33.48 28.32 -3.53
C ASP A 205 33.37 26.96 -2.84
N ILE A 206 32.14 26.54 -2.52
CA ILE A 206 31.81 25.14 -2.27
C ILE A 206 30.80 24.69 -3.34
N THR A 207 31.37 24.23 -4.45
CA THR A 207 30.71 23.33 -5.40
C THR A 207 30.55 21.94 -4.76
N GLY A 208 29.36 21.35 -4.91
CA GLY A 208 29.18 19.90 -4.91
C GLY A 208 28.66 19.27 -3.62
N VAL A 209 27.34 19.12 -3.51
CA VAL A 209 26.73 17.99 -2.79
C VAL A 209 25.70 17.36 -3.72
N GLU A 210 25.94 16.10 -4.06
CA GLU A 210 25.17 15.27 -4.99
C GLU A 210 23.68 15.23 -4.65
N LEU A 211 22.87 15.78 -5.56
CA LEU A 211 21.45 15.51 -5.69
C LEU A 211 21.26 14.14 -6.36
N ASP A 212 21.54 13.04 -5.67
CA ASP A 212 21.18 11.72 -6.18
C ASP A 212 20.68 10.78 -5.08
N ASN A 213 19.35 10.57 -5.10
CA ASN A 213 18.55 9.49 -4.49
C ASN A 213 17.10 9.95 -4.24
N ALA A 214 16.87 11.25 -4.04
CA ALA A 214 15.52 11.83 -3.92
C ALA A 214 14.77 11.91 -5.27
N ALA A 215 15.49 11.87 -6.40
CA ALA A 215 14.91 11.93 -7.74
C ALA A 215 14.28 10.60 -8.18
N ARG A 216 14.85 9.45 -7.77
CA ARG A 216 14.32 8.12 -8.12
C ARG A 216 12.97 7.82 -7.45
N GLY A 217 12.75 8.31 -6.23
CA GLY A 217 11.46 8.16 -5.54
C GLY A 217 10.34 9.07 -6.08
N ARG A 218 10.69 10.22 -6.68
CA ARG A 218 9.71 11.13 -7.28
C ARG A 218 9.21 10.64 -8.64
N ILE A 219 10.06 10.00 -9.44
CA ILE A 219 9.67 9.45 -10.74
C ILE A 219 8.68 8.29 -10.56
N LEU A 220 8.88 7.42 -9.56
CA LEU A 220 7.91 6.38 -9.18
C LEU A 220 6.58 6.96 -8.69
N ARG A 221 6.62 8.04 -7.91
CA ARG A 221 5.40 8.74 -7.46
C ARG A 221 4.69 9.44 -8.62
N GLN A 222 5.42 9.94 -9.61
CA GLN A 222 4.87 10.62 -10.78
C GLN A 222 4.18 9.62 -11.72
N ILE A 223 4.79 8.47 -12.00
CA ILE A 223 4.18 7.41 -12.84
C ILE A 223 2.92 6.82 -12.18
N ILE A 224 2.93 6.65 -10.86
CA ILE A 224 1.75 6.19 -10.09
C ILE A 224 0.68 7.29 -10.02
N ASN A 225 1.05 8.57 -9.84
CA ASN A 225 0.09 9.68 -9.81
C ASN A 225 -0.51 9.99 -11.19
N ASP A 226 0.24 9.77 -12.28
CA ASP A 226 -0.19 10.10 -13.64
C ASP A 226 -1.08 8.99 -14.25
N HIS A 227 -1.08 7.77 -13.70
CA HIS A 227 -2.01 6.69 -14.09
C HIS A 227 -3.16 6.46 -13.10
N ILE A 228 -2.98 6.76 -11.81
CA ILE A 228 -4.05 6.69 -10.80
C ILE A 228 -4.65 8.09 -10.61
N GLN A 229 -5.24 8.64 -11.67
CA GLN A 229 -6.00 9.90 -11.55
C GLN A 229 -7.26 9.68 -10.72
N ASP A 230 -7.15 9.94 -9.41
CA ASP A 230 -8.17 10.56 -8.53
C ASP A 230 -7.83 10.41 -7.03
N PHE A 231 -6.54 10.49 -6.66
CA PHE A 231 -6.10 10.34 -5.27
C PHE A 231 -5.78 11.63 -4.51
N ASN A 232 -5.97 12.81 -5.10
CA ASN A 232 -5.81 14.08 -4.39
C ASN A 232 -7.17 14.78 -4.21
N LEU A 233 -7.59 14.82 -2.94
CA LEU A 233 -8.71 15.58 -2.37
C LEU A 233 -10.07 15.41 -3.05
#